data_AF-A0A662HTU9-F1
#
_entry.id   AF-A0A662HTU9-F1
#
_cell.length_a   1.000
_cell.length_b   1.000
_cell.length_c   1.000
_cell.angle_alpha   90.00
_cell.angle_beta   90.00
_cell.angle_gamma   90.00
#
_symmetry.space_group_name_H-M   'P 1'
#
loop_
_entity.id
_entity.type
_entity.pdbx_description
1 polymer ?
#
loop_
_entity_poly.entity_id
_entity_poly.type
_entity_poly.pdbx_seq_one_letter_code
_entity_poly.pdbx_strand_id
1 'polypeptide(L)'
;MVYTPVYSSLFYITGAVIPLIPYYLKLHAQYALPLSFTTATLLLATMGFIVATVTEISVKRKMLEMIVSWTRLSSINISRREISLINLRYKRRAYFP
;
A
#
# COMPACT_ATOMS: atom_id res chain seq x y z
N MET A 1 -5.44 -7.20 28.19
CA MET A 1 -6.02 -6.14 27.34
C MET A 1 -6.54 -6.78 26.05
N VAL A 2 -7.85 -6.94 25.93
CA VAL A 2 -8.49 -7.46 24.71
C VAL A 2 -8.82 -6.26 23.85
N TYR A 3 -8.03 -6.00 22.81
CA TYR A 3 -8.45 -5.07 21.77
C TYR A 3 -9.58 -5.74 20.98
N THR A 4 -10.75 -5.12 20.95
CA THR A 4 -11.93 -5.65 20.26
C THR A 4 -11.61 -5.76 18.76
N PRO A 5 -11.69 -6.97 18.16
CA PRO A 5 -11.38 -7.23 16.74
C PRO A 5 -12.13 -6.31 15.75
N VAL A 6 -13.24 -5.73 16.19
CA VAL A 6 -14.05 -4.78 15.44
C VAL A 6 -13.29 -3.49 15.14
N TYR A 7 -12.54 -2.92 16.09
CA TYR A 7 -11.82 -1.66 15.80
C TYR A 7 -10.67 -1.90 14.83
N SER A 8 -9.85 -2.93 15.05
CA SER A 8 -8.71 -3.23 14.17
C SER A 8 -9.17 -3.51 12.74
N SER A 9 -10.24 -4.28 12.56
CA SER A 9 -10.81 -4.54 11.23
C SER A 9 -11.34 -3.27 10.55
N LEU A 10 -12.02 -2.37 11.28
CA LEU A 10 -12.46 -1.09 10.73
C LEU A 10 -11.28 -0.22 10.26
N PHE A 11 -10.21 -0.14 11.05
CA PHE A 11 -8.98 0.57 10.66
C PHE A 11 -8.29 -0.08 9.44
N TYR A 12 -8.28 -1.41 9.34
CA TYR A 12 -7.75 -2.10 8.16
C TYR A 12 -8.57 -1.80 6.91
N ILE A 13 -9.90 -1.81 7.00
CA ILE A 13 -10.79 -1.53 5.86
C ILE A 13 -10.62 -0.07 5.42
N THR A 14 -10.74 0.88 6.33
CA THR A 14 -10.54 2.30 5.99
C THR A 14 -9.15 2.56 5.45
N GLY A 15 -8.12 1.97 6.05
CA GLY A 15 -6.74 2.07 5.60
C GLY A 15 -6.51 1.53 4.18
N ALA A 16 -7.24 0.48 3.79
CA ALA A 16 -7.17 -0.11 2.45
C ALA A 16 -7.99 0.67 1.40
N VAL A 17 -9.15 1.23 1.80
CA VAL A 17 -10.07 1.91 0.88
C VAL A 17 -9.55 3.28 0.45
N ILE A 18 -8.94 4.06 1.35
CA ILE A 18 -8.53 5.44 1.06
C ILE A 18 -7.57 5.54 -0.15
N PRO A 19 -6.50 4.73 -0.27
CA PRO A 19 -5.63 4.75 -1.45
C PRO A 19 -6.30 4.30 -2.74
N LEU A 20 -7.44 3.62 -2.67
CA LEU A 20 -8.21 3.13 -3.83
C LEU A 20 -9.18 4.18 -4.39
N ILE A 21 -9.49 5.23 -3.63
CA ILE A 21 -10.41 6.31 -4.05
C ILE A 21 -10.10 6.84 -5.46
N PRO A 22 -8.83 7.14 -5.83
CA PRO A 22 -8.52 7.65 -7.17
C PRO A 22 -8.92 6.71 -8.33
N TYR A 23 -8.97 5.39 -8.08
CA TYR A 23 -9.44 4.43 -9.09
C TYR A 23 -10.96 4.45 -9.24
N TYR A 24 -11.69 4.71 -8.16
CA TYR A 24 -13.15 4.82 -8.20
C TYR A 24 -13.63 6.11 -8.90
N LEU A 25 -12.78 7.11 -9.03
CA LEU A 25 -13.05 8.35 -9.78
C LEU A 25 -13.04 8.18 -11.30
N LYS A 26 -12.85 6.95 -11.82
CA LYS A 26 -12.77 6.64 -13.27
C LYS A 26 -11.71 7.45 -14.01
N LEU A 27 -10.67 7.89 -13.30
CA LEU A 27 -9.50 8.54 -13.89
C LEU A 27 -8.72 7.54 -14.74
N HIS A 28 -8.13 8.03 -15.83
CA HIS A 28 -7.21 7.21 -16.61
C HIS A 28 -6.05 6.72 -15.73
N ALA A 29 -5.57 5.49 -15.94
CA ALA A 29 -4.57 4.85 -15.09
C ALA A 29 -3.30 5.69 -14.90
N GLN A 30 -2.93 6.47 -15.91
CA GLN A 30 -1.80 7.42 -15.89
C GLN A 30 -1.91 8.46 -14.76
N TYR A 31 -3.12 8.87 -14.39
CA TYR A 31 -3.38 9.82 -13.30
C TYR A 31 -3.80 9.11 -12.01
N ALA A 32 -4.55 8.01 -12.10
CA ALA A 32 -5.02 7.27 -10.93
C ALA A 32 -3.86 6.65 -10.12
N LEU A 33 -2.83 6.13 -10.80
CA LEU A 33 -1.64 5.53 -10.16
C LEU A 33 -0.87 6.52 -9.27
N PRO A 34 -0.38 7.67 -9.76
CA PRO A 34 0.33 8.63 -8.92
C PRO A 34 -0.55 9.21 -7.82
N LEU A 35 -1.84 9.47 -8.09
CA LEU A 35 -2.78 9.93 -7.05
C LEU A 35 -2.99 8.89 -5.94
N SER A 36 -3.06 7.60 -6.29
CA SER A 36 -3.14 6.50 -5.32
C SER A 36 -1.88 6.42 -4.46
N PHE A 37 -0.70 6.60 -5.07
CA PHE A 37 0.57 6.67 -4.33
C PHE A 37 0.62 7.88 -3.37
N THR A 38 0.15 9.05 -3.80
CA THR A 38 0.11 10.26 -2.96
C THR A 38 -0.85 10.09 -1.79
N THR A 39 -2.06 9.57 -2.03
CA THR A 39 -3.05 9.32 -0.97
C THR A 39 -2.59 8.26 0.02
N ALA A 40 -1.93 7.19 -0.44
CA ALA A 40 -1.30 6.19 0.45
C ALA A 40 -0.19 6.81 1.31
N THR A 41 0.68 7.63 0.72
CA THR A 41 1.79 8.28 1.43
C THR A 41 1.25 9.23 2.51
N LEU A 42 0.23 10.02 2.17
CA LEU A 42 -0.39 10.96 3.09
C LEU A 42 -1.10 10.25 4.25
N LEU A 43 -1.78 9.13 3.97
CA LEU A 43 -2.39 8.27 4.99
C LEU A 43 -1.34 7.63 5.91
N LEU A 44 -0.22 7.17 5.37
CA LEU A 44 0.88 6.62 6.18
C LEU A 44 1.58 7.69 7.00
N ALA A 45 1.69 8.91 6.48
CA ALA A 45 2.21 10.05 7.21
C ALA A 45 1.31 10.40 8.41
N THR A 46 -0.02 10.45 8.21
CA THR A 46 -0.97 10.71 9.31
C THR A 46 -0.99 9.57 10.32
N MET A 47 -0.95 8.31 9.87
CA MET A 47 -0.89 7.18 10.78
C MET A 47 0.44 7.13 11.55
N GLY A 48 1.56 7.42 10.89
CA GLY A 48 2.87 7.53 11.54
C GLY A 48 2.94 8.66 12.56
N PHE A 49 2.26 9.77 12.29
CA PHE A 49 2.07 10.86 13.25
C PHE A 49 1.28 10.39 14.49
N ILE A 50 0.11 9.77 14.29
CA ILE A 50 -0.72 9.25 15.40
C ILE A 50 0.04 8.21 16.22
N VAL A 51 0.75 7.29 15.58
CA VAL A 51 1.52 6.27 16.29
C VAL A 51 2.65 6.94 17.08
N ALA A 52 3.37 7.90 16.50
CA ALA A 52 4.45 8.59 17.19
C ALA A 52 3.98 9.37 18.42
N THR A 53 2.83 10.04 18.35
CA THR A 53 2.27 10.76 19.49
C THR A 53 1.83 9.82 20.60
N VAL A 54 1.26 8.65 20.25
CA VAL A 54 0.85 7.63 21.23
C VAL A 54 2.04 6.91 21.86
N THR A 55 3.11 6.67 21.09
CA THR A 55 4.28 5.91 21.57
C THR A 55 5.42 6.78 22.09
N GLU A 56 5.25 8.11 22.11
CA GLU A 56 6.28 9.09 22.52
C GLU A 56 7.62 8.94 21.75
N ILE A 57 7.55 8.49 20.49
CA ILE A 57 8.72 8.35 19.60
C ILE A 57 8.80 9.60 18.70
N SER A 58 9.99 9.91 18.19
CA SER A 58 10.15 11.01 17.25
C SER A 58 9.24 10.87 16.02
N VAL A 59 8.33 11.84 15.86
CA VAL A 59 7.33 11.91 14.80
C VAL A 59 7.96 11.73 13.41
N LYS A 60 9.02 12.50 13.12
CA LYS A 60 9.72 12.44 11.83
C LYS A 60 10.22 11.02 11.52
N ARG A 61 10.81 10.35 12.51
CA ARG A 61 11.33 8.99 12.34
C ARG A 61 10.20 8.01 12.05
N LYS A 62 9.11 8.06 12.82
CA LYS A 62 8.02 7.11 12.66
C LYS A 62 7.28 7.27 11.32
N MET A 63 7.04 8.51 10.92
CA MET A 63 6.46 8.82 9.61
C MET A 63 7.34 8.27 8.48
N LEU A 64 8.66 8.51 8.54
CA LEU A 64 9.59 8.01 7.54
C LEU A 64 9.67 6.48 7.52
N GLU A 65 9.71 5.83 8.69
CA GLU A 65 9.68 4.37 8.79
C GLU A 65 8.46 3.79 8.05
N MET A 66 7.26 4.34 8.29
CA MET A 66 6.04 3.84 7.67
C MET A 66 6.00 4.07 6.15
N ILE A 67 6.44 5.25 5.69
CA ILE A 67 6.49 5.56 4.25
C ILE A 67 7.51 4.65 3.56
N VAL A 68 8.72 4.50 4.12
CA VAL A 68 9.78 3.66 3.55
C VAL A 68 9.40 2.18 3.53
N SER A 69 8.73 1.67 4.57
CA SER A 69 8.23 0.30 4.58
C SER A 69 7.22 0.04 3.46
N TRP A 70 6.33 0.99 3.21
CA TRP A 70 5.34 0.87 2.14
C TRP A 70 5.95 0.94 0.74
N THR A 71 6.90 1.84 0.48
CA THR A 71 7.56 1.92 -0.83
C THR A 71 8.32 0.63 -1.13
N ARG A 72 9.06 0.10 -0.14
CA ARG A 72 9.76 -1.19 -0.25
C ARG A 72 8.82 -2.33 -0.62
N LEU A 73 7.69 -2.47 0.09
CA LEU A 73 6.71 -3.52 -0.17
C LEU A 73 6.10 -3.39 -1.57
N SER A 74 5.81 -2.15 -1.99
CA SER A 74 5.24 -1.88 -3.32
C SER A 74 6.21 -2.26 -4.44
N SER A 75 7.49 -1.93 -4.30
CA SER A 75 8.54 -2.33 -5.25
C SER A 75 8.67 -3.85 -5.36
N ILE A 76 8.65 -4.56 -4.23
CA ILE A 76 8.70 -6.04 -4.20
C ILE A 76 7.49 -6.64 -4.93
N ASN A 77 6.29 -6.10 -4.70
CA ASN A 77 5.08 -6.59 -5.36
C ASN A 77 5.09 -6.38 -6.88
N ILE A 78 5.62 -5.25 -7.36
CA ILE A 78 5.76 -4.99 -8.80
C ILE A 78 6.72 -6.01 -9.42
N SER A 79 7.91 -6.20 -8.84
CA SER A 79 8.89 -7.19 -9.31
C SER A 79 8.32 -8.63 -9.30
N ARG A 80 7.59 -9.00 -8.24
CA ARG A 80 6.93 -10.31 -8.15
C ARG A 80 5.90 -10.52 -9.28
N ARG A 81 5.14 -9.49 -9.64
CA ARG A 81 4.18 -9.56 -10.75
C ARG A 81 4.88 -9.76 -12.09
N GLU A 82 6.00 -9.09 -12.33
CA GLU A 82 6.77 -9.27 -13.57
C GLU A 82 7.32 -10.70 -13.71
N ILE A 83 7.92 -11.26 -12.66
CA ILE A 83 8.43 -12.64 -12.65
C ILE A 83 7.30 -13.64 -12.90
N SER A 84 6.12 -13.44 -12.28
CA SER A 84 4.95 -14.29 -12.50
C SER A 84 4.48 -14.25 -13.96
N LEU A 85 4.41 -13.05 -14.56
CA LEU A 85 4.05 -12.90 -15.97
C LEU A 85 5.07 -13.54 -16.91
N ILE A 86 6.37 -13.46 -16.60
CA ILE A 86 7.42 -14.15 -17.37
C ILE A 86 7.25 -15.66 -17.30
N ASN A 87 7.03 -16.22 -16.09
CA ASN A 87 6.79 -17.66 -15.92
C ASN A 87 5.52 -18.12 -16.65
N LEU A 88 4.44 -17.33 -16.63
CA LEU A 88 3.22 -17.62 -17.38
C LEU A 88 3.43 -17.54 -18.89
N ARG A 89 4.21 -16.57 -19.38
CA ARG A 89 4.59 -16.46 -20.79
C ARG A 89 5.48 -17.63 -21.23
N TYR A 90 6.40 -18.06 -20.38
CA TYR A 90 7.25 -19.23 -20.62
C TYR A 90 6.43 -20.51 -20.68
N LYS A 91 5.57 -20.74 -19.67
CA LYS A 91 4.67 -21.90 -19.62
C LYS A 91 3.75 -21.93 -20.84
N ARG A 92 3.15 -20.79 -21.24
CA ARG A 92 2.32 -20.75 -22.47
C ARG A 92 3.09 -21.14 -23.74
N ARG A 93 4.35 -20.73 -23.91
CA ARG A 93 5.17 -21.19 -25.06
C ARG A 93 5.52 -22.68 -25.01
N ALA A 94 5.65 -23.26 -23.81
CA ALA A 94 5.98 -24.68 -23.66
C ALA A 94 4.81 -25.62 -23.97
N TYR A 95 3.56 -25.18 -23.75
CA TYR A 95 2.36 -26.00 -24.00
C TYR A 95 1.66 -25.69 -25.34
N PHE A 96 2.01 -24.59 -26.00
CA PHE A 96 1.49 -24.20 -27.32
C PHE A 96 2.68 -23.78 -28.22
N PRO A 97 3.39 -24.76 -28.83
CA PRO A 97 4.45 -24.47 -29.81
C PRO A 97 3.90 -23.84 -31.09
#